data_AF-A3QCN1-F1
#
_entry.id   AF-A3QCN1-F1
#
_cell.length_a   1.000
_cell.length_b   1.000
_cell.length_c   1.000
_cell.angle_alpha   90.00
_cell.angle_beta   90.00
_cell.angle_gamma   90.00
#
_symmetry.space_group_name_H-M   'P 1'
#
loop_
_entity.id
_entity.type
_entity.pdbx_description
1 polymer ?
#
loop_
_entity_poly.entity_id
_entity_poly.type
_entity_poly.pdbx_seq_one_letter_code
_entity_poly.pdbx_strand_id
1 'polypeptide(L)'
;MEPLDKLNEQITLVMRRLEQLPAEQEDADELVSNLLDLVGKRQLLLDEVLVSPKEEDRALLQAQLELTSSFTTQAVSLLKHRQELLHVGRKSQRQLNVYKSIDAER
;
A
#
# COMPACT_ATOMS: atom_id res chain seq x y z
N MET A 1 -12.77 17.17 -10.12
CA MET A 1 -11.42 16.59 -9.98
C MET A 1 -10.94 16.82 -8.56
N GLU A 2 -10.38 15.80 -7.94
CA GLU A 2 -9.78 15.92 -6.61
C GLU A 2 -8.35 16.50 -6.77
N PRO A 3 -7.89 17.41 -5.90
CA PRO A 3 -6.54 17.98 -6.03
C PRO A 3 -5.45 16.90 -5.88
N LEU A 4 -4.37 17.03 -6.66
CA LEU A 4 -3.23 16.10 -6.64
C LEU A 4 -2.65 15.92 -5.22
N ASP A 5 -2.55 17.01 -4.46
CA ASP A 5 -2.06 16.97 -3.07
C ASP A 5 -2.98 16.18 -2.14
N LYS A 6 -4.30 16.27 -2.36
CA LYS A 6 -5.27 15.50 -1.59
C LYS A 6 -5.15 14.00 -1.88
N LEU A 7 -4.89 13.61 -3.13
CA LEU A 7 -4.59 12.22 -3.46
C LEU A 7 -3.28 11.75 -2.81
N ASN A 8 -2.24 12.59 -2.80
CA ASN A 8 -0.97 12.26 -2.14
C ASN A 8 -1.15 12.03 -0.62
N GLU A 9 -1.97 12.86 0.04
CA GLU A 9 -2.31 12.70 1.45
C GLU A 9 -3.08 11.39 1.69
N GLN A 10 -4.08 11.10 0.87
CA GLN A 10 -4.88 9.86 0.98
C GLN A 10 -4.01 8.61 0.78
N ILE A 11 -3.12 8.62 -0.22
CA ILE A 11 -2.15 7.53 -0.45
C ILE A 11 -1.30 7.33 0.81
N THR A 12 -0.74 8.41 1.36
CA THR A 12 0.07 8.35 2.58
C THR A 12 -0.69 7.73 3.75
N LEU A 13 -1.95 8.13 3.93
CA LEU A 13 -2.82 7.64 5.01
C LEU A 13 -3.14 6.15 4.87
N VAL A 14 -3.45 5.71 3.65
CA VAL A 14 -3.72 4.30 3.35
C VAL A 14 -2.47 3.45 3.54
N MET A 15 -1.30 3.91 3.07
CA MET A 15 -0.03 3.19 3.27
C MET A 15 0.31 3.03 4.76
N ARG A 16 0.19 4.10 5.56
CA ARG A 16 0.38 4.02 7.03
C ARG A 16 -0.59 3.04 7.70
N ARG A 17 -1.86 3.04 7.27
CA ARG A 17 -2.85 2.09 7.80
C ARG A 17 -2.47 0.66 7.43
N LEU A 18 -2.00 0.43 6.20
CA LEU A 18 -1.54 -0.88 5.75
C LEU A 18 -0.28 -1.36 6.49
N GLU A 19 0.61 -0.47 6.94
CA GLU A 19 1.77 -0.82 7.77
C GLU A 19 1.38 -1.27 9.18
N GLN A 20 0.26 -0.76 9.71
CA GLN A 20 -0.19 -1.06 11.08
C GLN A 20 -1.13 -2.26 11.16
N LEU A 21 -1.62 -2.75 10.02
CA LEU A 21 -2.62 -3.80 9.95
C LEU A 21 -1.99 -5.19 10.08
N PRO A 22 -2.41 -6.01 11.06
CA PRO A 22 -1.92 -7.37 11.22
C PRO A 22 -2.43 -8.29 10.09
N ALA A 23 -1.80 -9.46 9.99
CA ALA A 23 -2.01 -10.45 8.91
C ALA A 23 -3.44 -10.98 8.78
N GLU A 24 -4.23 -10.86 9.85
CA GLU A 24 -5.48 -11.57 10.07
C GLU A 24 -6.72 -10.72 9.76
N GLN A 25 -6.53 -9.45 9.38
CA GLN A 25 -7.65 -8.55 9.06
C GLN A 25 -7.99 -8.55 7.57
N GLU A 26 -9.23 -8.93 7.25
CA GLU A 26 -9.81 -8.90 5.90
C GLU A 26 -9.79 -7.49 5.28
N ASP A 27 -9.86 -6.44 6.10
CA ASP A 27 -9.79 -5.03 5.67
C ASP A 27 -8.51 -4.67 4.89
N ALA A 28 -7.46 -5.49 4.98
CA ALA A 28 -6.21 -5.27 4.27
C ALA A 28 -6.40 -5.29 2.75
N ASP A 29 -7.22 -6.21 2.23
CA ASP A 29 -7.43 -6.37 0.78
C ASP A 29 -8.21 -5.18 0.19
N GLU A 30 -9.20 -4.67 0.94
CA GLU A 30 -9.93 -3.46 0.57
C GLU A 30 -9.00 -2.23 0.55
N LEU A 31 -8.12 -2.10 1.55
CA LEU A 31 -7.16 -0.99 1.61
C LEU A 31 -6.10 -1.05 0.51
N VAL A 32 -5.65 -2.25 0.12
CA VAL A 32 -4.76 -2.41 -1.04
C VAL A 32 -5.48 -2.03 -2.33
N SER A 33 -6.75 -2.41 -2.49
CA SER A 33 -7.57 -2.04 -3.65
C SER A 33 -7.77 -0.53 -3.72
N ASN A 34 -8.10 0.11 -2.60
CA ASN A 34 -8.22 1.57 -2.49
C ASN A 34 -6.89 2.27 -2.80
N LEU A 35 -5.76 1.75 -2.31
CA LEU A 35 -4.44 2.29 -2.63
C LEU A 35 -4.18 2.27 -4.15
N LEU A 36 -4.52 1.17 -4.83
CA LEU A 36 -4.37 1.05 -6.28
C LEU A 36 -5.22 2.08 -7.02
N ASP A 37 -6.47 2.27 -6.61
CA ASP A 37 -7.37 3.28 -7.20
C ASP A 37 -6.84 4.70 -7.01
N LEU A 38 -6.33 5.02 -5.82
CA LEU A 38 -5.76 6.34 -5.53
C LEU A 38 -4.49 6.61 -6.35
N VAL A 39 -3.61 5.62 -6.47
CA VAL A 39 -2.40 5.72 -7.31
C VAL A 39 -2.79 5.88 -8.78
N GLY A 40 -3.81 5.15 -9.25
CA GLY A 40 -4.33 5.29 -10.61
C GLY A 40 -4.88 6.69 -10.89
N LYS A 41 -5.70 7.24 -9.99
CA LYS A 41 -6.21 8.62 -10.10
C LYS A 41 -5.08 9.65 -10.09
N ARG A 42 -4.08 9.45 -9.22
CA ARG A 42 -2.90 10.33 -9.16
C ARG A 42 -2.14 10.31 -10.49
N GLN A 43 -1.95 9.13 -11.07
CA GLN A 43 -1.25 8.99 -12.35
C GLN A 43 -1.97 9.73 -13.47
N LEU A 44 -3.31 9.60 -13.56
CA LEU A 44 -4.10 10.31 -14.57
C LEU A 44 -3.93 11.83 -14.50
N LEU A 45 -3.93 12.40 -13.29
CA LEU A 45 -3.71 13.84 -13.11
C LEU A 45 -2.28 14.27 -13.46
N LEU A 46 -1.29 13.44 -13.14
CA LEU A 46 0.10 13.72 -13.53
C LEU A 46 0.29 13.63 -15.04
N ASP A 47 -0.34 12.64 -15.69
CA ASP A 47 -0.27 12.47 -17.14
C ASP A 47 -0.82 13.72 -17.85
N GLU A 48 -1.93 14.29 -17.37
CA GLU A 48 -2.49 15.55 -17.89
C GLU A 48 -1.49 16.72 -17.83
N VAL A 49 -0.76 16.85 -16.71
CA VAL A 49 0.29 17.89 -16.55
C VAL A 49 1.48 17.62 -17.48
N LEU A 50 1.81 16.34 -17.70
CA LEU A 50 2.94 15.91 -18.52
C LEU A 50 2.68 15.98 -20.03
N VAL A 51 1.43 16.16 -20.48
CA VAL A 51 1.10 16.30 -21.92
C VAL A 51 1.78 17.53 -22.53
N SER A 52 1.84 18.64 -21.82
CA SER A 52 2.43 19.89 -22.29
C SER A 52 3.04 20.68 -21.13
N PRO A 53 4.16 20.20 -20.57
CA PRO A 53 4.75 20.77 -19.37
C PRO A 53 5.28 22.16 -19.66
N LYS A 54 5.05 23.08 -18.72
CA LYS A 54 5.59 24.43 -18.76
C LYS A 54 6.69 24.60 -17.72
N GLU A 55 7.53 25.62 -17.89
CA GLU A 55 8.57 25.95 -16.89
C GLU A 55 7.97 26.25 -15.50
N GLU A 56 6.76 26.80 -15.44
CA GLU A 56 6.03 27.04 -14.17
C GLU A 56 5.68 25.75 -13.41
N ASP A 57 5.57 24.62 -14.12
CA ASP A 57 5.25 23.31 -13.51
C ASP A 57 6.48 22.61 -12.92
N ARG A 58 7.70 23.09 -13.22
CA ARG A 58 8.96 22.41 -12.86
C ARG A 58 9.06 22.11 -11.37
N ALA A 59 8.70 23.08 -10.52
CA ALA A 59 8.75 22.91 -9.07
C ALA A 59 7.75 21.85 -8.58
N LEU A 60 6.54 21.85 -9.14
CA LEU A 60 5.51 20.86 -8.84
C LEU A 60 5.96 19.47 -9.28
N LEU A 61 6.44 19.31 -10.51
CA LEU A 61 6.89 18.03 -11.05
C LEU A 61 8.07 17.45 -10.27
N GLN A 62 9.00 18.29 -9.83
CA GLN A 62 10.11 17.88 -8.96
C GLN A 62 9.59 17.33 -7.61
N ALA A 63 8.66 18.04 -6.96
CA ALA A 63 8.07 17.55 -5.71
C ALA A 63 7.30 16.23 -5.91
N GLN A 64 6.59 16.09 -7.03
CA GLN A 64 5.85 14.86 -7.35
C GLN A 64 6.78 13.69 -7.68
N LEU A 65 7.95 13.94 -8.25
CA LEU A 65 8.99 12.92 -8.45
C LEU A 65 9.54 12.41 -7.13
N GLU A 66 9.85 13.31 -6.19
CA GLU A 66 10.32 12.97 -4.84
C GLU A 66 9.27 12.15 -4.08
N LEU A 67 8.00 12.57 -4.14
CA LEU A 67 6.89 11.82 -3.55
C LEU A 67 6.74 10.43 -4.18
N THR A 68 6.88 10.31 -5.50
CA THR A 68 6.79 9.02 -6.19
C THR A 68 7.91 8.07 -5.73
N SER A 69 9.13 8.58 -5.56
CA SER A 69 10.25 7.81 -5.02
C SER A 69 9.98 7.33 -3.58
N SER A 70 9.44 8.21 -2.74
CA SER A 70 9.04 7.88 -1.37
C SER A 70 7.96 6.79 -1.33
N PHE A 71 6.87 6.94 -2.09
CA PHE A 71 5.81 5.94 -2.18
C PHE A 71 6.32 4.61 -2.71
N THR A 72 7.20 4.61 -3.71
CA THR A 72 7.80 3.39 -4.25
C THR A 72 8.60 2.65 -3.18
N THR A 73 9.43 3.38 -2.42
CA THR A 73 10.23 2.81 -1.33
C THR A 73 9.35 2.21 -0.24
N GLN A 74 8.30 2.94 0.16
CA GLN A 74 7.33 2.46 1.15
C GLN A 74 6.56 1.24 0.66
N ALA A 75 6.13 1.22 -0.61
CA ALA A 75 5.39 0.10 -1.19
C ALA A 75 6.22 -1.19 -1.23
N VAL A 76 7.52 -1.09 -1.55
CA VAL A 76 8.44 -2.23 -1.51
C VAL A 76 8.60 -2.76 -0.08
N SER A 77 8.76 -1.87 0.90
CA SER A 77 8.84 -2.23 2.32
C SER A 77 7.55 -2.91 2.80
N LEU A 78 6.40 -2.34 2.45
CA LEU A 78 5.08 -2.85 2.81
C LEU A 78 4.83 -4.23 2.20
N LEU A 79 5.18 -4.43 0.93
CA LEU A 79 5.07 -5.74 0.27
C LEU A 79 5.87 -6.80 1.03
N LYS A 80 7.12 -6.49 1.39
CA LYS A 80 7.97 -7.40 2.16
C LYS A 80 7.37 -7.70 3.54
N HIS A 81 6.94 -6.67 4.26
CA HIS A 81 6.30 -6.83 5.57
C HIS A 81 5.06 -7.73 5.49
N ARG A 82 4.22 -7.54 4.47
CA ARG A 82 3.03 -8.36 4.24
C ARG A 82 3.36 -9.81 3.89
N GLN A 83 4.40 -10.05 3.10
CA GLN A 83 4.88 -11.42 2.83
C GLN A 83 5.33 -12.11 4.12
N GLU A 84 6.09 -11.42 4.97
CA GLU A 84 6.55 -11.95 6.26
C GLU A 84 5.37 -12.31 7.17
N LEU A 85 4.37 -11.44 7.27
CA LEU A 85 3.14 -11.68 8.03
C LEU A 85 2.39 -12.94 7.54
N LEU A 86 2.26 -13.13 6.23
CA LEU A 86 1.63 -14.33 5.65
C LEU A 86 2.43 -15.61 5.96
N HIS A 87 3.76 -15.54 5.93
CA HIS A 87 4.62 -16.68 6.28
C HIS A 87 4.50 -17.06 7.76
N VAL A 88 4.45 -16.07 8.67
CA VAL A 88 4.26 -16.30 10.10
C VAL A 88 2.89 -16.89 10.39
N GLY A 89 1.82 -16.34 9.80
CA GLY A 89 0.45 -16.85 9.95
C GLY A 89 0.31 -18.31 9.49
N ARG A 90 0.94 -18.69 8.38
CA ARG A 90 0.96 -20.09 7.92
C ARG A 90 1.69 -21.03 8.88
N LYS A 91 2.75 -20.56 9.55
CA LYS A 91 3.50 -21.36 10.54
C LYS A 91 2.70 -21.54 11.82
N SER A 92 2.05 -20.50 12.34
CA SER A 92 1.20 -20.59 13.54
C SER A 92 -0.03 -21.47 13.31
N GLN A 93 -0.68 -21.36 12.15
CA GLN A 93 -1.86 -22.17 11.80
C GLN A 93 -1.52 -23.67 11.67
N ARG A 94 -0.33 -24.01 11.16
CA ARG A 94 0.16 -25.39 11.17
C ARG A 94 0.38 -25.93 12.58
N GLN A 95 0.97 -25.14 13.47
CA GLN A 95 1.19 -25.55 14.87
C GLN A 95 -0.13 -25.75 15.60
N LEU A 96 -1.11 -24.85 15.42
CA LEU A 96 -2.45 -24.97 16.00
C LEU A 96 -3.19 -26.23 15.51
N ASN A 97 -3.09 -26.56 14.22
CA ASN A 97 -3.71 -27.76 13.67
C ASN A 97 -3.08 -29.04 14.22
N VAL A 98 -1.76 -29.07 14.44
CA VAL A 98 -1.07 -30.21 15.06
C VAL A 98 -1.52 -30.43 16.51
N TYR A 99 -1.69 -29.37 17.29
CA TYR A 99 -2.21 -29.49 18.66
C TYR A 99 -3.67 -29.98 18.67
N LYS A 100 -4.52 -29.45 17.79
CA LYS A 100 -5.93 -29.91 17.67
C LYS A 100 -6.05 -31.37 17.24
N SER A 101 -5.18 -31.86 16.36
CA SER A 101 -5.20 -33.27 15.96
C SER A 101 -4.75 -34.21 17.09
N ILE A 102 -3.81 -33.79 17.94
CA ILE A 102 -3.33 -34.60 19.07
C ILE A 102 -4.42 -34.69 20.17
N ASP A 103 -5.14 -33.60 20.45
CA ASP A 103 -6.25 -33.64 21.42
C ASP A 103 -7.48 -34.40 20.90
N ALA A 104 -7.67 -34.50 19.58
CA ALA A 104 -8.77 -35.27 18.98
C ALA A 104 -8.53 -36.80 18.95
N GLU A 105 -7.29 -37.25 19.15
CA GLU A 105 -6.90 -38.67 19.20
C GLU A 105 -6.82 -39.24 20.63
N ARG A 106 -7.37 -38.54 21.63
CA ARG A 106 -7.33 -38.94 23.04
C ARG A 106 -8.68 -39.38 23.61
#